data_AF-A0A6I5CA74-F1
#
_entry.id   AF-A0A6I5CA74-F1
#
_cell.length_a   1.000
_cell.length_b   1.000
_cell.length_c   1.000
_cell.angle_alpha   90.00
_cell.angle_beta   90.00
_cell.angle_gamma   90.00
#
_symmetry.space_group_name_H-M   'P 1'
#
loop_
_entity.id
_entity.type
_entity.pdbx_description
1 polymer ?
#
loop_
_entity_poly.entity_id
_entity_poly.type
_entity_poly.pdbx_seq_one_letter_code
_entity_poly.pdbx_strand_id
1 'polypeptide(L)'
;MPRQLPLKALGRDAFQALSRAGTRPRLRSTAAVFTTLSAVAATSILSGPSAAEPFAAAPCALRRTEAHHSEGVDTWNPSYTRPVRPLDAVMIFLSFPDAAPLTTPAELAADHFPATSRFYAQASYGRFTLRAHPLGHWIRMPRPSTAYAMHRDWDVRDRAAYLRDAVAAADPQVDFSRYDIVYLVADPDAPGVDSDATKVVNLNTPLRADGTDIRRVVTVFERHPPDRLVLAHETGHVFDLPDLYHRPADGKGDWDTYVGDWDLMGSQFALSPDLFAWHKWKLGWLDPRQVVCVQGTGPTRLTL
;
A
#
# COMPACT_ATOMS: atom_id res chain seq x y z
N MET A 1 -13.77 -70.71 23.44
CA MET A 1 -13.84 -71.85 22.49
C MET A 1 -13.11 -71.45 21.20
N PRO A 2 -12.27 -72.31 20.60
CA PRO A 2 -10.91 -72.56 21.10
C PRO A 2 -9.77 -72.37 20.07
N ARG A 3 -8.55 -72.19 20.61
CA ARG A 3 -7.18 -72.62 20.18
C ARG A 3 -7.15 -73.68 19.04
N GLN A 4 -6.14 -73.83 18.16
CA GLN A 4 -4.67 -73.82 18.33
C GLN A 4 -3.94 -74.09 16.97
N LEU A 5 -2.64 -73.77 16.87
CA LEU A 5 -1.69 -74.17 15.81
C LEU A 5 -1.50 -75.71 15.68
N PRO A 6 -0.87 -76.21 14.60
CA PRO A 6 0.55 -76.57 14.75
C PRO A 6 1.45 -76.21 13.55
N LEU A 7 2.63 -75.64 13.87
CA LEU A 7 3.80 -75.68 13.00
C LEU A 7 4.31 -77.12 12.90
N LYS A 8 4.37 -77.65 11.67
CA LYS A 8 5.17 -78.84 11.35
C LYS A 8 6.56 -78.42 10.93
N ALA A 9 7.53 -79.14 11.49
CA ALA A 9 8.96 -79.00 11.32
C ALA A 9 9.40 -79.07 9.85
N LEU A 10 10.30 -78.16 9.47
CA LEU A 10 11.19 -78.33 8.33
C LEU A 10 12.62 -78.09 8.81
N GLY A 11 13.31 -79.22 9.03
CA GLY A 11 14.70 -79.46 8.66
C GLY A 11 15.77 -78.51 9.20
N ARG A 12 16.54 -79.02 10.17
CA ARG A 12 17.79 -78.44 10.68
C ARG A 12 18.97 -78.49 9.69
N ASP A 13 18.74 -78.80 8.42
CA ASP A 13 19.80 -79.09 7.44
C ASP A 13 20.00 -78.04 6.34
N ALA A 14 19.25 -76.92 6.34
CA ALA A 14 19.42 -75.85 5.35
C ALA A 14 20.39 -74.73 5.78
N PHE A 15 20.77 -74.67 7.06
CA PHE A 15 21.57 -73.56 7.61
C PHE A 15 23.09 -73.83 7.67
N GLN A 16 23.57 -74.97 7.18
CA GLN A 16 25.01 -75.31 7.19
C GLN A 16 25.71 -75.22 5.82
N ALA A 17 25.01 -74.86 4.74
CA ALA A 17 25.57 -74.86 3.39
C ALA A 17 25.80 -73.48 2.73
N LEU A 18 25.49 -72.36 3.40
CA LEU A 18 25.80 -71.01 2.87
C LEU A 18 26.79 -70.21 3.74
N SER A 19 27.46 -70.87 4.69
CA SER A 19 28.60 -70.35 5.45
C SER A 19 29.92 -70.34 4.64
N ARG A 20 29.86 -70.38 3.30
CA ARG A 20 31.03 -70.27 2.42
C ARG A 20 30.80 -69.31 1.26
N ALA A 21 30.76 -68.01 1.58
CA ALA A 21 31.15 -66.95 0.65
C ALA A 21 31.51 -65.69 1.45
N GLY A 22 32.76 -65.61 1.89
CA GLY A 22 33.32 -64.37 2.44
C GLY A 22 33.24 -63.27 1.39
N THR A 23 32.27 -62.36 1.53
CA THR A 23 32.17 -61.16 0.70
C THR A 23 32.21 -59.92 1.59
N ARG A 24 33.32 -59.20 1.42
CA ARG A 24 33.82 -58.00 2.10
C ARG A 24 32.72 -56.96 2.41
N PRO A 25 32.53 -56.56 3.69
CA PRO A 25 31.67 -55.43 4.06
C PRO A 25 32.21 -54.06 3.62
N ARG A 26 33.52 -53.98 3.33
CA ARG A 26 34.22 -52.70 3.12
C ARG A 26 33.90 -52.00 1.80
N LEU A 27 33.48 -52.74 0.76
CA LEU A 27 33.25 -52.17 -0.59
C LEU A 27 31.90 -51.46 -0.73
N ARG A 28 30.88 -51.83 0.05
CA ARG A 28 29.57 -51.15 0.04
C ARG A 28 29.63 -49.78 0.74
N SER A 29 30.43 -49.69 1.80
CA SER A 29 30.68 -48.42 2.51
C SER A 29 31.44 -47.42 1.64
N THR A 30 32.44 -47.87 0.88
CA THR A 30 33.20 -46.97 -0.01
C THR A 30 32.35 -46.49 -1.17
N ALA A 31 31.55 -47.37 -1.79
CA ALA A 31 30.66 -46.97 -2.89
C ALA A 31 29.60 -45.94 -2.45
N ALA A 32 29.05 -46.09 -1.24
CA ALA A 32 28.11 -45.13 -0.65
C ALA A 32 28.77 -43.78 -0.31
N VAL A 33 30.01 -43.80 0.18
CA VAL A 33 30.80 -42.59 0.43
C VAL A 33 31.14 -41.87 -0.88
N PHE A 34 31.52 -42.59 -1.93
CA PHE A 34 31.80 -41.97 -3.23
C PHE A 34 30.55 -41.40 -3.92
N THR A 35 29.40 -42.04 -3.79
CA THR A 35 28.14 -41.48 -4.34
C THR A 35 27.67 -40.25 -3.57
N THR A 36 27.81 -40.22 -2.25
CA THR A 36 27.48 -39.05 -1.43
C THR A 36 28.47 -37.90 -1.68
N LEU A 37 29.78 -38.16 -1.78
CA LEU A 37 30.77 -37.13 -2.15
C LEU A 37 30.55 -36.60 -3.56
N SER A 38 30.20 -37.44 -4.54
CA SER A 38 29.89 -36.97 -5.91
C SER A 38 28.61 -36.13 -5.95
N ALA A 39 27.58 -36.45 -5.16
CA ALA A 39 26.38 -35.63 -5.04
C ALA A 39 26.65 -34.27 -4.36
N VAL A 40 27.51 -34.24 -3.34
CA VAL A 40 27.96 -33.01 -2.68
C VAL A 40 28.84 -32.18 -3.61
N ALA A 41 29.75 -32.79 -4.37
CA ALA A 41 30.56 -32.12 -5.38
C ALA A 41 29.69 -31.55 -6.52
N ALA A 42 28.72 -32.31 -7.02
CA ALA A 42 27.80 -31.83 -8.06
C ALA A 42 26.95 -30.64 -7.58
N THR A 43 26.57 -30.59 -6.30
CA THR A 43 25.83 -29.45 -5.72
C THR A 43 26.72 -28.26 -5.35
N SER A 44 28.01 -28.46 -5.10
CA SER A 44 28.97 -27.38 -4.78
C SER A 44 29.70 -26.82 -6.00
N ILE A 45 29.70 -27.51 -7.15
CA ILE A 45 30.31 -27.02 -8.40
C ILE A 45 29.32 -26.17 -9.24
N LEU A 46 28.01 -26.28 -8.97
CA LEU A 46 26.97 -25.43 -9.58
C LEU A 46 26.74 -24.10 -8.85
N SER A 47 27.41 -23.88 -7.73
CA SER A 47 27.50 -22.57 -7.07
C SER A 47 28.70 -21.81 -7.66
N GLY A 48 28.61 -21.48 -8.96
CA GLY A 48 29.42 -20.39 -9.50
C GLY A 48 29.23 -19.14 -8.63
N PRO A 49 30.22 -18.26 -8.50
CA PRO A 49 30.03 -17.02 -7.76
C PRO A 49 28.81 -16.34 -8.39
N SER A 50 27.73 -16.25 -7.62
CA SER A 50 26.69 -15.29 -7.91
C SER A 50 27.40 -13.96 -7.67
N ALA A 51 28.01 -13.42 -8.72
CA ALA A 51 28.43 -12.05 -8.71
C ALA A 51 27.13 -11.30 -8.47
N ALA A 52 26.93 -10.88 -7.21
CA ALA A 52 26.08 -9.76 -6.94
C ALA A 52 26.75 -8.61 -7.69
N GLU A 53 26.42 -8.47 -8.98
CA GLU A 53 26.64 -7.21 -9.65
C GLU A 53 26.04 -6.16 -8.73
N PRO A 54 26.71 -5.02 -8.53
CA PRO A 54 26.11 -3.96 -7.77
C PRO A 54 24.85 -3.56 -8.52
N PHE A 55 23.70 -4.07 -8.05
CA PHE A 55 22.37 -3.64 -8.45
C PHE A 55 22.24 -2.19 -7.97
N ALA A 56 22.87 -1.31 -8.73
CA ALA A 56 22.88 0.10 -8.49
C ALA A 56 21.73 0.66 -9.32
N ALA A 57 20.67 1.08 -8.64
CA ALA A 57 19.59 1.83 -9.27
C ALA A 57 20.04 3.23 -9.75
N ALA A 58 21.23 3.67 -9.34
CA ALA A 58 21.81 4.98 -9.61
C ALA A 58 21.77 5.43 -11.09
N PRO A 59 21.95 4.55 -12.11
CA PRO A 59 21.95 5.00 -13.50
C PRO A 59 20.56 5.32 -14.08
N CYS A 60 19.47 4.80 -13.51
CA CYS A 60 18.10 5.12 -13.94
C CYS A 60 17.27 5.90 -12.91
N ALA A 61 17.78 6.08 -11.69
CA ALA A 61 17.11 6.89 -10.66
C ALA A 61 16.91 8.33 -11.18
N LEU A 62 15.65 8.75 -11.33
CA LEU A 62 15.35 10.14 -11.62
C LEU A 62 15.67 10.98 -10.39
N ARG A 63 16.28 12.14 -10.63
CA ARG A 63 16.50 13.13 -9.57
C ARG A 63 15.23 13.89 -9.31
N ARG A 64 14.96 14.17 -8.04
CA ARG A 64 13.85 15.02 -7.64
C ARG A 64 14.09 16.44 -8.16
N THR A 65 13.05 16.99 -8.74
CA THR A 65 12.99 18.33 -9.35
C THR A 65 12.08 19.24 -8.52
N GLU A 66 11.94 20.50 -8.96
CA GLU A 66 10.98 21.45 -8.38
C GLU A 66 9.55 21.25 -8.89
N ALA A 67 9.32 20.28 -9.79
CA ALA A 67 7.98 19.94 -10.25
C ALA A 67 7.11 19.50 -9.06
N HIS A 68 5.86 19.98 -9.03
CA HIS A 68 4.86 19.49 -8.09
C HIS A 68 4.68 17.99 -8.27
N HIS A 69 4.72 17.23 -7.18
CA HIS A 69 4.74 15.76 -7.22
C HIS A 69 5.85 15.16 -8.10
N SER A 70 7.07 15.69 -7.99
CA SER A 70 8.24 15.19 -8.72
C SER A 70 8.37 13.66 -8.62
N GLU A 71 8.62 12.99 -9.75
CA GLU A 71 8.82 11.54 -9.82
C GLU A 71 10.26 11.10 -9.52
N GLY A 72 11.10 12.01 -9.00
CA GLY A 72 12.44 11.66 -8.55
C GLY A 72 12.45 10.80 -7.29
N VAL A 73 13.44 9.90 -7.20
CA VAL A 73 13.56 8.89 -6.14
C VAL A 73 14.89 8.98 -5.37
N ASP A 74 15.75 9.92 -5.73
CA ASP A 74 17.06 10.13 -5.10
C ASP A 74 16.95 10.74 -3.68
N THR A 75 15.86 11.46 -3.40
CA THR A 75 15.60 12.17 -2.15
C THR A 75 14.11 12.22 -1.85
N TRP A 76 13.73 12.40 -0.57
CA TRP A 76 12.33 12.59 -0.17
C TRP A 76 11.98 14.08 -0.07
N ASN A 77 10.76 14.44 -0.45
CA ASN A 77 10.24 15.79 -0.25
C ASN A 77 9.81 15.97 1.22
N PRO A 78 10.56 16.72 2.05
CA PRO A 78 10.27 16.84 3.48
C PRO A 78 8.95 17.56 3.79
N SER A 79 8.34 18.20 2.78
CA SER A 79 7.02 18.78 2.92
C SER A 79 5.92 17.72 3.01
N TYR A 80 6.15 16.46 2.61
CA TYR A 80 5.16 15.37 2.60
C TYR A 80 5.49 14.30 3.65
N THR A 81 4.45 13.67 4.19
CA THR A 81 4.60 12.58 5.16
C THR A 81 5.10 11.33 4.45
N ARG A 82 6.17 10.71 4.96
CA ARG A 82 6.74 9.50 4.34
C ARG A 82 6.08 8.22 4.89
N PRO A 83 5.47 7.36 4.07
CA PRO A 83 4.74 6.18 4.54
C PRO A 83 5.66 4.96 4.76
N VAL A 84 6.69 5.11 5.60
CA VAL A 84 7.68 4.04 5.91
C VAL A 84 7.57 3.50 7.34
N ARG A 85 6.55 3.95 8.07
CA ARG A 85 6.17 3.49 9.41
C ARG A 85 4.65 3.47 9.50
N PRO A 86 4.05 2.87 10.53
CA PRO A 86 2.64 3.08 10.80
C PRO A 86 2.33 4.59 10.93
N LEU A 87 1.28 5.03 10.26
CA LEU A 87 0.75 6.38 10.33
C LEU A 87 -0.68 6.33 10.88
N ASP A 88 -0.98 7.24 11.78
CA ASP A 88 -2.31 7.36 12.40
C ASP A 88 -3.10 8.49 11.70
N ALA A 89 -4.32 8.18 11.27
CA ALA A 89 -5.21 9.09 10.56
C ALA A 89 -6.50 9.31 11.35
N VAL A 90 -6.83 10.56 11.67
CA VAL A 90 -8.13 10.89 12.26
C VAL A 90 -9.16 11.09 11.16
N MET A 91 -10.37 10.57 11.36
CA MET A 91 -11.50 10.77 10.45
C MET A 91 -12.60 11.51 11.20
N ILE A 92 -12.80 12.77 10.81
CA ILE A 92 -13.67 13.74 11.48
C ILE A 92 -14.90 13.94 10.61
N PHE A 93 -16.09 13.72 11.19
CA PHE A 93 -17.37 13.79 10.48
C PHE A 93 -18.03 15.14 10.76
N LEU A 94 -18.37 15.87 9.71
CA LEU A 94 -18.81 17.26 9.76
C LEU A 94 -20.26 17.39 9.31
N SER A 95 -21.12 17.81 10.24
CA SER A 95 -22.54 18.11 9.97
C SER A 95 -22.75 19.60 9.84
N PHE A 96 -23.83 20.01 9.17
CA PHE A 96 -24.09 21.43 8.89
C PHE A 96 -25.42 21.90 9.48
N PRO A 97 -25.59 23.21 9.74
CA PRO A 97 -26.84 23.73 10.27
C PRO A 97 -28.09 23.56 9.42
N ASP A 98 -27.92 23.49 8.11
CA ASP A 98 -28.97 23.35 7.08
C ASP A 98 -29.30 21.89 6.72
N ALA A 99 -28.64 20.92 7.37
CA ALA A 99 -28.85 19.50 7.12
C ALA A 99 -28.90 18.70 8.44
N ALA A 100 -29.65 17.61 8.42
CA ALA A 100 -29.64 16.60 9.48
C ALA A 100 -29.07 15.32 8.86
N PRO A 101 -27.91 14.82 9.32
CA PRO A 101 -27.30 13.64 8.72
C PRO A 101 -28.24 12.43 8.78
N LEU A 102 -28.42 11.73 7.66
CA LEU A 102 -29.20 10.49 7.59
C LEU A 102 -28.34 9.25 7.83
N THR A 103 -27.03 9.38 7.59
CA THR A 103 -26.02 8.32 7.75
C THR A 103 -25.21 8.55 9.03
N THR A 104 -24.77 7.49 9.68
CA THR A 104 -23.93 7.58 10.88
C THR A 104 -22.44 7.67 10.54
N PRO A 105 -21.61 8.27 11.42
CA PRO A 105 -20.15 8.23 11.29
C PRO A 105 -19.57 6.82 11.15
N ALA A 106 -20.18 5.83 11.81
CA ALA A 106 -19.74 4.44 11.74
C ALA A 106 -19.99 3.81 10.36
N GLU A 107 -21.12 4.12 9.73
CA GLU A 107 -21.43 3.67 8.36
C GLU A 107 -20.48 4.32 7.36
N LEU A 108 -20.28 5.64 7.44
CA LEU A 108 -19.32 6.34 6.57
C LEU A 108 -17.88 5.87 6.79
N ALA A 109 -17.48 5.55 8.02
CA ALA A 109 -16.17 4.95 8.27
C ALA A 109 -16.03 3.56 7.63
N ALA A 110 -17.11 2.76 7.67
CA ALA A 110 -17.13 1.40 7.15
C ALA A 110 -17.06 1.33 5.62
N ASP A 111 -17.47 2.39 4.93
CA ASP A 111 -17.32 2.51 3.47
C ASP A 111 -15.86 2.47 3.02
N HIS A 112 -14.96 3.04 3.84
CA HIS A 112 -13.55 3.18 3.49
C HIS A 112 -12.65 2.20 4.24
N PHE A 113 -12.95 1.94 5.51
CA PHE A 113 -12.12 1.09 6.37
C PHE A 113 -12.82 -0.23 6.71
N PRO A 114 -12.08 -1.36 6.70
CA PRO A 114 -10.62 -1.48 6.60
C PRO A 114 -10.08 -1.63 5.15
N ALA A 115 -10.87 -1.34 4.11
CA ALA A 115 -10.44 -1.51 2.73
C ALA A 115 -9.18 -0.69 2.38
N THR A 116 -9.15 0.60 2.71
CA THR A 116 -7.99 1.47 2.49
C THR A 116 -6.75 1.00 3.27
N SER A 117 -6.89 0.60 4.53
CA SER A 117 -5.77 0.05 5.31
C SER A 117 -5.21 -1.23 4.69
N ARG A 118 -6.07 -2.13 4.20
CA ARG A 118 -5.65 -3.37 3.53
C ARG A 118 -4.95 -3.09 2.21
N PHE A 119 -5.45 -2.14 1.41
CA PHE A 119 -4.80 -1.72 0.17
C PHE A 119 -3.34 -1.34 0.44
N TYR A 120 -3.09 -0.43 1.38
CA TYR A 120 -1.74 0.02 1.70
C TYR A 120 -0.85 -1.07 2.30
N ALA A 121 -1.40 -1.92 3.17
CA ALA A 121 -0.65 -3.05 3.71
C ALA A 121 -0.21 -4.02 2.59
N GLN A 122 -1.08 -4.27 1.60
CA GLN A 122 -0.77 -5.13 0.47
C GLN A 122 0.21 -4.48 -0.51
N ALA A 123 -0.07 -3.25 -0.95
CA ALA A 123 0.75 -2.51 -1.92
C ALA A 123 2.19 -2.31 -1.42
N SER A 124 2.37 -2.14 -0.11
CA SER A 124 3.67 -1.95 0.54
C SER A 124 4.38 -3.24 0.97
N TYR A 125 3.84 -4.42 0.64
CA TYR A 125 4.37 -5.71 1.10
C TYR A 125 4.49 -5.80 2.64
N GLY A 126 3.54 -5.19 3.36
CA GLY A 126 3.50 -5.13 4.82
C GLY A 126 4.44 -4.11 5.45
N ARG A 127 5.16 -3.29 4.67
CA ARG A 127 6.08 -2.27 5.19
C ARG A 127 5.35 -1.03 5.73
N PHE A 128 4.13 -0.77 5.28
CA PHE A 128 3.34 0.38 5.67
C PHE A 128 1.99 -0.04 6.25
N THR A 129 1.50 0.70 7.24
CA THR A 129 0.18 0.51 7.84
C THR A 129 -0.47 1.86 8.08
N LEU A 130 -1.64 2.06 7.48
CA LEU A 130 -2.51 3.20 7.75
C LEU A 130 -3.54 2.80 8.82
N ARG A 131 -3.54 3.50 9.95
CA ARG A 131 -4.47 3.26 11.07
C ARG A 131 -5.50 4.38 11.14
N ALA A 132 -6.76 4.05 10.87
CA ALA A 132 -7.84 5.02 11.00
C ALA A 132 -8.37 5.11 12.43
N HIS A 133 -8.65 6.34 12.86
CA HIS A 133 -9.30 6.68 14.11
C HIS A 133 -10.55 7.51 13.79
N PRO A 134 -11.65 6.87 13.37
CA PRO A 134 -12.90 7.57 13.10
C PRO A 134 -13.56 8.04 14.40
N LEU A 135 -14.05 9.27 14.40
CA LEU A 135 -14.90 9.76 15.48
C LEU A 135 -16.26 9.06 15.45
N GLY A 136 -16.82 8.78 16.62
CA GLY A 136 -18.14 8.15 16.74
C GLY A 136 -19.31 9.11 16.61
N HIS A 137 -19.06 10.40 16.37
CA HIS A 137 -20.07 11.45 16.40
C HIS A 137 -19.77 12.55 15.37
N TRP A 138 -20.80 13.32 15.05
CA TRP A 138 -20.72 14.48 14.18
C TRP A 138 -20.20 15.71 14.94
N ILE A 139 -19.29 16.45 14.31
CA ILE A 139 -18.90 17.79 14.73
C ILE A 139 -19.71 18.78 13.88
N ARG A 140 -20.42 19.70 14.54
CA ARG A 140 -21.30 20.65 13.84
C ARG A 140 -20.50 21.87 13.38
N MET A 141 -20.52 22.12 12.08
CA MET A 141 -19.94 23.29 11.45
C MET A 141 -20.70 24.57 11.83
N PRO A 142 -20.03 25.74 11.89
CA PRO A 142 -20.66 26.99 12.33
C PRO A 142 -21.58 27.63 11.29
N ARG A 143 -21.47 27.24 10.01
CA ARG A 143 -22.21 27.81 8.87
C ARG A 143 -22.88 26.71 8.06
N PRO A 144 -24.00 26.99 7.36
CA PRO A 144 -24.66 26.04 6.48
C PRO A 144 -23.72 25.53 5.38
N SER A 145 -23.94 24.30 4.92
CA SER A 145 -23.14 23.64 3.89
C SER A 145 -23.01 24.50 2.62
N THR A 146 -24.12 25.14 2.23
CA THR A 146 -24.21 26.03 1.07
C THR A 146 -23.32 27.27 1.14
N ALA A 147 -22.86 27.68 2.33
CA ALA A 147 -21.96 28.83 2.49
C ALA A 147 -20.49 28.53 2.18
N TYR A 148 -20.13 27.26 1.96
CA TYR A 148 -18.75 26.84 1.69
C TYR A 148 -18.48 26.54 0.22
N ALA A 149 -19.50 26.54 -0.64
CA ALA A 149 -19.39 26.31 -2.09
C ALA A 149 -18.48 25.10 -2.43
N MET A 150 -18.69 23.96 -1.75
CA MET A 150 -17.87 22.75 -1.88
C MET A 150 -18.14 22.07 -3.24
N HIS A 151 -17.63 22.66 -4.31
CA HIS A 151 -17.79 22.21 -5.70
C HIS A 151 -16.46 21.77 -6.30
N ARG A 152 -16.49 21.08 -7.45
CA ARG A 152 -15.28 20.60 -8.13
C ARG A 152 -14.23 21.70 -8.35
N ASP A 153 -14.62 22.84 -8.89
CA ASP A 153 -13.76 24.02 -9.10
C ASP A 153 -13.82 24.98 -7.89
N TRP A 154 -13.40 24.47 -6.74
CA TRP A 154 -13.54 25.15 -5.45
C TRP A 154 -12.67 26.42 -5.32
N ASP A 155 -13.31 27.56 -5.10
CA ASP A 155 -12.62 28.83 -4.83
C ASP A 155 -11.69 28.72 -3.62
N VAL A 156 -10.53 29.37 -3.72
CA VAL A 156 -9.47 29.29 -2.70
C VAL A 156 -9.93 29.88 -1.37
N ARG A 157 -10.72 30.96 -1.37
CA ARG A 157 -11.20 31.62 -0.15
C ARG A 157 -12.26 30.79 0.54
N ASP A 158 -13.22 30.25 -0.21
CA ASP A 158 -14.29 29.41 0.32
C ASP A 158 -13.72 28.11 0.90
N ARG A 159 -12.78 27.48 0.19
CA ARG A 159 -12.01 26.33 0.68
C ARG A 159 -11.26 26.64 1.98
N ALA A 160 -10.52 27.75 2.00
CA ALA A 160 -9.80 28.13 3.20
C ALA A 160 -10.74 28.42 4.38
N ALA A 161 -11.94 28.96 4.11
CA ALA A 161 -12.94 29.21 5.13
C ALA A 161 -13.55 27.90 5.68
N TYR A 162 -13.86 26.93 4.82
CA TYR A 162 -14.29 25.59 5.23
C TYR A 162 -13.26 24.92 6.12
N LEU A 163 -12.00 24.88 5.68
CA LEU A 163 -10.96 24.17 6.42
C LEU A 163 -10.64 24.82 7.77
N ARG A 164 -10.63 26.16 7.84
CA ARG A 164 -10.48 26.86 9.13
C ARG A 164 -11.62 26.55 10.08
N ASP A 165 -12.86 26.62 9.61
CA ASP A 165 -14.04 26.39 10.43
C ASP A 165 -14.10 24.92 10.90
N ALA A 166 -13.74 23.97 10.04
CA ALA A 166 -13.69 22.55 10.36
C ALA A 166 -12.64 22.24 11.44
N VAL A 167 -11.41 22.73 11.28
CA VAL A 167 -10.35 22.54 12.27
C VAL A 167 -10.73 23.22 13.58
N ALA A 168 -11.22 24.46 13.55
CA ALA A 168 -11.61 25.19 14.76
C ALA A 168 -12.78 24.52 15.51
N ALA A 169 -13.73 23.93 14.80
CA ALA A 169 -14.84 23.18 15.43
C ALA A 169 -14.38 21.84 16.03
N ALA A 170 -13.34 21.24 15.46
CA ALA A 170 -12.82 19.94 15.89
C ALA A 170 -11.76 20.01 17.00
N ASP A 171 -10.95 21.07 17.04
CA ASP A 171 -9.83 21.29 17.98
C ASP A 171 -10.20 21.05 19.46
N PRO A 172 -11.38 21.46 19.97
CA PRO A 172 -11.75 21.17 21.37
C PRO A 172 -11.98 19.68 21.69
N GLN A 173 -12.08 18.82 20.66
CA GLN A 173 -12.47 17.41 20.77
C GLN A 173 -11.43 16.46 20.18
N VAL A 174 -10.49 16.98 19.38
CA VAL A 174 -9.48 16.20 18.66
C VAL A 174 -8.13 16.83 18.90
N ASP A 175 -7.23 16.08 19.55
CA ASP A 175 -5.82 16.46 19.66
C ASP A 175 -5.10 16.09 18.35
N PHE A 176 -4.95 17.07 17.47
CA PHE A 176 -4.33 16.94 16.15
C PHE A 176 -2.85 16.57 16.22
N SER A 177 -2.16 16.80 17.35
CA SER A 177 -0.76 16.42 17.50
C SER A 177 -0.53 14.90 17.46
N ARG A 178 -1.60 14.12 17.63
CA ARG A 178 -1.57 12.64 17.66
C ARG A 178 -1.68 12.00 16.28
N TYR A 179 -1.95 12.78 15.23
CA TYR A 179 -2.29 12.25 13.91
C TYR A 179 -1.35 12.77 12.83
N ASP A 180 -0.95 11.86 11.94
CA ASP A 180 -0.13 12.18 10.77
C ASP A 180 -0.99 12.64 9.57
N ILE A 181 -2.27 12.26 9.57
CA ILE A 181 -3.22 12.46 8.48
C ILE A 181 -4.58 12.88 9.06
N VAL A 182 -5.23 13.84 8.40
CA VAL A 182 -6.55 14.35 8.78
C VAL A 182 -7.51 14.15 7.61
N TYR A 183 -8.58 13.40 7.85
CA TYR A 183 -9.72 13.26 6.95
C TYR A 183 -10.89 14.08 7.47
N LEU A 184 -11.40 14.98 6.64
CA LEU A 184 -12.59 15.79 6.93
C LEU A 184 -13.72 15.26 6.05
N VAL A 185 -14.66 14.54 6.65
CA VAL A 185 -15.79 13.90 5.97
C VAL A 185 -17.00 14.80 6.13
N ALA A 186 -17.50 15.35 5.02
CA ALA A 186 -18.75 16.11 5.06
C ALA A 186 -19.95 15.17 5.07
N ASP A 187 -21.05 15.62 5.69
CA ASP A 187 -22.36 14.98 5.55
C ASP A 187 -22.76 14.85 4.07
N PRO A 188 -22.87 13.64 3.51
CA PRO A 188 -23.13 13.44 2.08
C PRO A 188 -24.54 13.91 1.67
N ASP A 189 -25.45 14.05 2.63
CA ASP A 189 -26.83 14.47 2.38
C ASP A 189 -27.00 16.00 2.50
N ALA A 190 -25.94 16.74 2.86
CA ALA A 190 -26.03 18.19 3.00
C ALA A 190 -26.07 18.89 1.63
N PRO A 191 -26.99 19.86 1.42
CA PRO A 191 -27.29 20.39 0.08
C PRO A 191 -26.14 21.17 -0.58
N GLY A 192 -25.14 21.60 0.20
CA GLY A 192 -23.95 22.29 -0.30
C GLY A 192 -22.75 21.39 -0.61
N VAL A 193 -22.86 20.06 -0.45
CA VAL A 193 -21.77 19.09 -0.69
C VAL A 193 -21.90 18.52 -2.09
N ASP A 194 -20.88 18.74 -2.92
CA ASP A 194 -20.73 18.10 -4.23
C ASP A 194 -19.86 16.84 -4.11
N SER A 195 -20.41 15.69 -4.48
CA SER A 195 -19.68 14.42 -4.41
C SER A 195 -18.43 14.37 -5.27
N ASP A 196 -18.42 15.14 -6.35
CA ASP A 196 -17.33 15.13 -7.33
C ASP A 196 -16.17 16.05 -6.89
N ALA A 197 -16.26 16.62 -5.67
CA ALA A 197 -15.31 17.57 -5.12
C ALA A 197 -14.36 16.97 -4.07
N THR A 198 -14.45 15.67 -3.77
CA THR A 198 -13.45 14.95 -2.95
C THR A 198 -12.05 15.17 -3.52
N LYS A 199 -11.10 15.55 -2.66
CA LYS A 199 -9.71 15.81 -3.04
C LYS A 199 -8.78 15.91 -1.83
N VAL A 200 -7.49 15.68 -2.03
CA VAL A 200 -6.44 16.21 -1.16
C VAL A 200 -6.33 17.72 -1.33
N VAL A 201 -6.27 18.45 -0.21
CA VAL A 201 -5.99 19.88 -0.21
C VAL A 201 -4.60 20.14 0.35
N ASN A 202 -3.70 20.60 -0.52
CA ASN A 202 -2.38 21.11 -0.14
C ASN A 202 -2.48 22.58 0.31
N LEU A 203 -2.04 22.88 1.53
CA LEU A 203 -2.10 24.23 2.09
C LEU A 203 -0.74 24.92 2.01
N ASN A 204 -0.68 26.05 1.27
CA ASN A 204 0.50 26.91 1.24
C ASN A 204 0.79 27.54 2.60
N THR A 205 -0.26 27.83 3.38
CA THR A 205 -0.17 28.27 4.77
C THR A 205 -0.82 27.21 5.65
N PRO A 206 -0.08 26.53 6.54
CA PRO A 206 -0.64 25.49 7.37
C PRO A 206 -1.73 26.04 8.28
N LEU A 207 -2.74 25.21 8.53
CA LEU A 207 -3.63 25.41 9.67
C LEU A 207 -2.87 25.03 10.94
N ARG A 208 -3.19 25.67 12.05
CA ARG A 208 -2.55 25.39 13.34
C ARG A 208 -3.60 24.99 14.35
N ALA A 209 -3.36 23.85 14.98
CA ALA A 209 -4.17 23.25 16.05
C ALA A 209 -3.19 22.49 16.96
N ASP A 210 -3.41 22.48 18.27
CA ASP A 210 -2.58 21.73 19.24
C ASP A 210 -1.05 21.91 19.11
N GLY A 211 -0.60 23.10 18.69
CA GLY A 211 0.83 23.37 18.46
C GLY A 211 1.45 22.62 17.26
N THR A 212 0.64 21.97 16.42
CA THR A 212 1.08 21.32 15.18
C THR A 212 0.65 22.10 13.93
N ASP A 213 1.47 22.03 12.88
CA ASP A 213 1.15 22.57 11.56
C ASP A 213 0.43 21.49 10.73
N ILE A 214 -0.88 21.66 10.51
CA ILE A 214 -1.66 20.85 9.58
C ILE A 214 -1.47 21.40 8.16
N ARG A 215 -0.60 20.75 7.39
CA ARG A 215 -0.24 21.17 6.02
C ARG A 215 -1.12 20.57 4.93
N ARG A 216 -1.77 19.45 5.24
CA ARG A 216 -2.63 18.72 4.31
C ARG A 216 -3.79 18.09 5.05
N VAL A 217 -4.91 18.05 4.35
CA VAL A 217 -6.14 17.40 4.76
C VAL A 217 -6.72 16.72 3.53
N VAL A 218 -7.37 15.58 3.71
CA VAL A 218 -8.23 15.02 2.67
C VAL A 218 -9.65 15.43 2.98
N THR A 219 -10.28 16.14 2.05
CA THR A 219 -11.71 16.44 2.14
C THR A 219 -12.47 15.34 1.43
N VAL A 220 -13.30 14.62 2.17
CA VAL A 220 -14.10 13.50 1.69
C VAL A 220 -15.54 13.97 1.56
N PHE A 221 -15.97 14.19 0.33
CA PHE A 221 -17.32 14.67 -0.02
C PHE A 221 -18.15 13.60 -0.73
N GLU A 222 -17.61 12.39 -0.77
CA GLU A 222 -18.19 11.25 -1.46
C GLU A 222 -19.65 10.97 -1.11
N ARG A 223 -20.33 10.30 -2.05
CA ARG A 223 -21.64 9.69 -1.80
C ARG A 223 -21.48 8.54 -0.81
N HIS A 224 -22.61 8.14 -0.24
CA HIS A 224 -22.74 6.91 0.52
C HIS A 224 -23.54 5.87 -0.32
N PRO A 225 -22.92 4.77 -0.80
CA PRO A 225 -21.52 4.41 -0.71
C PRO A 225 -20.63 5.14 -1.75
N PRO A 226 -19.31 5.28 -1.47
CA PRO A 226 -18.34 5.93 -2.34
C PRO A 226 -17.76 4.97 -3.38
N ASP A 227 -16.95 5.49 -4.30
CA ASP A 227 -16.04 4.64 -5.07
C ASP A 227 -15.00 3.99 -4.16
N ARG A 228 -14.84 2.67 -4.30
CA ARG A 228 -14.15 1.81 -3.32
C ARG A 228 -12.73 2.28 -2.96
N LEU A 229 -12.01 2.85 -3.92
CA LEU A 229 -10.59 3.19 -3.75
C LEU A 229 -10.31 4.70 -3.73
N VAL A 230 -11.33 5.55 -3.76
CA VAL A 230 -11.15 7.01 -3.75
C VAL A 230 -10.31 7.48 -2.57
N LEU A 231 -10.60 7.02 -1.34
CA LEU A 231 -9.81 7.43 -0.18
C LEU A 231 -8.36 6.92 -0.23
N ALA A 232 -8.13 5.76 -0.85
CA ALA A 232 -6.77 5.26 -1.07
C ALA A 232 -6.03 6.13 -2.10
N HIS A 233 -6.69 6.54 -3.18
CA HIS A 233 -6.14 7.43 -4.19
C HIS A 233 -5.77 8.78 -3.57
N GLU A 234 -6.70 9.41 -2.88
CA GLU A 234 -6.47 10.71 -2.23
C GLU A 234 -5.39 10.66 -1.15
N THR A 235 -5.32 9.56 -0.39
CA THR A 235 -4.24 9.36 0.58
C THR A 235 -2.88 9.22 -0.12
N GLY A 236 -2.83 8.76 -1.37
CA GLY A 236 -1.62 8.71 -2.19
C GLY A 236 -0.99 10.09 -2.38
N HIS A 237 -1.80 11.13 -2.58
CA HIS A 237 -1.32 12.50 -2.68
C HIS A 237 -0.72 13.04 -1.38
N VAL A 238 -1.16 12.55 -0.22
CA VAL A 238 -0.53 12.88 1.09
C VAL A 238 0.93 12.40 1.12
N PHE A 239 1.26 11.37 0.33
CA PHE A 239 2.59 10.78 0.20
C PHE A 239 3.32 11.24 -1.08
N ASP A 240 2.97 12.40 -1.62
CA ASP A 240 3.64 13.03 -2.77
C ASP A 240 3.49 12.26 -4.10
N LEU A 241 2.45 11.44 -4.26
CA LEU A 241 2.13 10.83 -5.56
C LEU A 241 1.30 11.79 -6.43
N PRO A 242 1.60 11.93 -7.73
CA PRO A 242 0.76 12.68 -8.67
C PRO A 242 -0.41 11.84 -9.18
N ASP A 243 -1.39 12.53 -9.76
CA ASP A 243 -2.32 11.92 -10.71
C ASP A 243 -1.59 11.47 -11.98
N LEU A 244 -1.89 10.26 -12.45
CA LEU A 244 -1.33 9.70 -13.67
C LEU A 244 -2.33 9.63 -14.83
N TYR A 245 -3.62 9.95 -14.59
CA TYR A 245 -4.60 10.04 -15.66
C TYR A 245 -4.32 11.23 -16.58
N HIS A 246 -4.72 11.10 -17.84
CA HIS A 246 -4.65 12.18 -18.80
C HIS A 246 -5.94 12.99 -18.75
N ARG A 247 -5.92 14.22 -18.22
CA ARG A 247 -7.07 15.12 -18.32
C ARG A 247 -7.14 15.70 -19.74
N PRO A 248 -8.11 15.31 -20.59
CA PRO A 248 -8.21 15.82 -21.95
C PRO A 248 -8.52 17.32 -21.92
N ALA A 249 -7.90 18.09 -22.83
CA ALA A 249 -8.00 19.55 -22.83
C ALA A 249 -9.43 20.08 -23.05
N ASP A 250 -10.29 19.32 -23.72
CA ASP A 250 -11.69 19.62 -23.99
C ASP A 250 -12.66 18.86 -23.08
N GLY A 251 -12.14 18.11 -22.09
CA GLY A 251 -12.90 17.22 -21.22
C GLY A 251 -13.54 16.03 -21.94
N LYS A 252 -13.26 15.84 -23.23
CA LYS A 252 -13.80 14.78 -24.08
C LYS A 252 -12.64 13.95 -24.61
N GLY A 253 -12.32 12.87 -23.91
CA GLY A 253 -11.23 12.01 -24.33
C GLY A 253 -11.03 10.84 -23.39
N ASP A 254 -10.10 9.99 -23.77
CA ASP A 254 -9.66 8.85 -22.98
C ASP A 254 -8.80 9.37 -21.81
N TRP A 255 -9.34 9.24 -20.59
CA TRP A 255 -8.64 9.62 -19.36
C TRP A 255 -7.55 8.62 -18.99
N ASP A 256 -7.63 7.41 -19.55
CA ASP A 256 -6.85 6.24 -19.17
C ASP A 256 -5.68 5.98 -20.14
N THR A 257 -5.44 6.87 -21.10
CA THR A 257 -4.56 6.65 -22.26
C THR A 257 -3.15 6.15 -21.94
N TYR A 258 -2.54 6.59 -20.84
CA TYR A 258 -1.13 6.25 -20.53
C TYR A 258 -0.97 5.17 -19.47
N VAL A 259 -1.87 5.14 -18.50
CA VAL A 259 -1.73 4.32 -17.29
C VAL A 259 -3.00 3.51 -17.06
N GLY A 260 -4.16 4.16 -17.10
CA GLY A 260 -5.46 3.54 -16.90
C GLY A 260 -5.52 2.70 -15.62
N ASP A 261 -6.15 1.54 -15.71
CA ASP A 261 -6.45 0.66 -14.57
C ASP A 261 -5.23 -0.03 -13.92
N TRP A 262 -4.02 0.21 -14.41
CA TRP A 262 -2.80 -0.44 -13.92
C TRP A 262 -2.20 0.20 -12.67
N ASP A 263 -2.45 1.50 -12.46
CA ASP A 263 -1.99 2.23 -11.27
C ASP A 263 -3.17 2.92 -10.58
N LEU A 264 -3.24 2.86 -9.25
CA LEU A 264 -4.26 3.54 -8.46
C LEU A 264 -4.32 5.05 -8.74
N MET A 265 -3.17 5.66 -9.00
CA MET A 265 -3.07 7.08 -9.34
C MET A 265 -3.49 7.37 -10.78
N GLY A 266 -3.63 6.35 -11.62
CA GLY A 266 -4.21 6.44 -12.96
C GLY A 266 -5.73 6.25 -12.96
N SER A 267 -6.23 5.27 -12.21
CA SER A 267 -7.67 4.99 -12.12
C SER A 267 -8.04 4.42 -10.75
N GLN A 268 -8.80 5.20 -9.98
CA GLN A 268 -9.41 4.72 -8.72
C GLN A 268 -10.62 3.80 -8.95
N PHE A 269 -11.13 3.73 -10.18
CA PHE A 269 -12.31 2.94 -10.56
C PHE A 269 -11.94 1.52 -11.01
N ALA A 270 -10.66 1.26 -11.21
CA ALA A 270 -10.16 -0.04 -11.62
C ALA A 270 -10.62 -1.16 -10.68
N LEU A 271 -10.85 -2.35 -11.25
CA LEU A 271 -11.31 -3.51 -10.49
C LEU A 271 -10.29 -3.94 -9.41
N SER A 272 -9.00 -3.78 -9.68
CA SER A 272 -7.93 -4.12 -8.75
C SER A 272 -6.62 -3.40 -9.09
N PRO A 273 -6.58 -2.06 -9.03
CA PRO A 273 -5.35 -1.32 -9.26
C PRO A 273 -4.37 -1.61 -8.10
N ASP A 274 -3.09 -1.55 -8.41
CA ASP A 274 -1.99 -1.48 -7.44
C ASP A 274 -1.23 -0.16 -7.69
N LEU A 275 -0.13 0.09 -6.99
CA LEU A 275 0.81 1.13 -7.39
C LEU A 275 1.90 0.53 -8.28
N PHE A 276 2.36 1.28 -9.27
CA PHE A 276 3.50 0.90 -10.07
C PHE A 276 4.74 0.72 -9.19
N ALA A 277 5.62 -0.18 -9.62
CA ALA A 277 6.89 -0.42 -8.93
C ALA A 277 7.70 0.88 -8.72
N TRP A 278 7.58 1.85 -9.64
CA TRP A 278 8.19 3.17 -9.50
C TRP A 278 7.68 3.92 -8.26
N HIS A 279 6.36 4.04 -8.10
CA HIS A 279 5.76 4.65 -6.91
C HIS A 279 6.07 3.87 -5.64
N LYS A 280 6.04 2.53 -5.68
CA LYS A 280 6.46 1.70 -4.53
C LYS A 280 7.93 1.95 -4.14
N TRP A 281 8.81 2.18 -5.10
CA TRP A 281 10.21 2.55 -4.85
C TRP A 281 10.33 3.96 -4.27
N LYS A 282 9.65 4.95 -4.87
CA LYS A 282 9.57 6.35 -4.39
C LYS A 282 9.10 6.42 -2.92
N LEU A 283 8.08 5.65 -2.58
CA LEU A 283 7.54 5.57 -1.22
C LEU A 283 8.44 4.82 -0.23
N GLY A 284 9.51 4.16 -0.70
CA GLY A 284 10.46 3.40 0.11
C GLY A 284 10.03 1.96 0.43
N TRP A 285 9.05 1.43 -0.30
CA TRP A 285 8.56 0.06 -0.12
C TRP A 285 9.37 -0.96 -0.93
N LEU A 286 10.10 -0.51 -1.95
CA LEU A 286 11.16 -1.29 -2.61
C LEU A 286 12.53 -0.73 -2.23
N ASP A 287 13.45 -1.61 -1.83
CA ASP A 287 14.85 -1.24 -1.55
C ASP A 287 15.61 -0.96 -2.86
N PRO A 288 16.66 -0.11 -2.85
CA PRO A 288 17.48 0.13 -4.04
C PRO A 288 18.04 -1.15 -4.70
N ARG A 289 18.33 -2.18 -3.91
CA ARG A 289 18.79 -3.50 -4.42
C ARG A 289 17.71 -4.30 -5.17
N GLN A 290 16.44 -3.94 -5.02
CA GLN A 290 15.31 -4.53 -5.74
C GLN A 290 15.04 -3.83 -7.07
N VAL A 291 15.87 -2.84 -7.43
CA VAL A 291 15.76 -2.07 -8.66
C VAL A 291 17.02 -2.23 -9.47
N VAL A 292 16.86 -2.63 -10.73
CA VAL A 292 17.97 -2.85 -11.66
C VAL A 292 17.81 -1.93 -12.85
N CYS A 293 18.80 -1.08 -13.10
CA CYS A 293 18.86 -0.30 -14.33
C CYS A 293 19.32 -1.22 -15.47
N VAL A 294 18.40 -1.57 -16.36
CA VAL A 294 18.76 -2.31 -17.59
C VAL A 294 19.39 -1.33 -18.56
N GLN A 295 20.70 -1.48 -18.82
CA GLN A 295 21.45 -0.67 -19.77
C GLN A 295 21.78 -1.48 -21.04
N GLY A 296 21.68 -0.81 -22.20
CA GLY A 296 21.95 -1.41 -23.50
C GLY A 296 20.74 -2.14 -24.11
N THR A 297 20.96 -2.74 -25.27
CA THR A 297 19.92 -3.39 -26.10
C THR A 297 19.92 -4.91 -26.00
N GLY A 298 20.85 -5.48 -25.24
CA GLY A 298 20.99 -6.93 -25.03
C GLY A 298 20.00 -7.47 -23.99
N PRO A 299 19.68 -8.78 -24.05
CA PRO A 299 18.83 -9.41 -23.04
C PRO A 299 19.48 -9.36 -21.66
N THR A 300 18.73 -8.90 -20.66
CA THR A 300 19.15 -8.89 -19.25
C THR A 300 18.32 -9.91 -18.47
N ARG A 301 18.99 -10.83 -17.78
CA ARG A 301 18.32 -11.81 -16.92
C ARG A 301 18.14 -11.20 -15.52
N LEU A 302 16.89 -11.05 -15.10
CA LEU A 302 16.52 -10.64 -13.76
C LEU A 302 15.86 -11.82 -13.03
N THR A 303 16.08 -11.92 -11.73
CA THR A 303 15.46 -12.94 -10.87
C THR A 303 14.57 -12.26 -9.84
N LEU A 304 13.37 -12.80 -9.64
CA LEU A 304 12.39 -12.36 -8.65
C LEU A 304 12.62 -13.05 -7.30
#